data_AF-W4Q5F8-F1
#
_entry.id   AF-W4Q5F8-F1
#
_cell.length_a   1.000
_cell.length_b   1.000
_cell.length_c   1.000
_cell.angle_alpha   90.00
_cell.angle_beta   90.00
_cell.angle_gamma   90.00
#
_symmetry.space_group_name_H-M   'P 1'
#
loop_
_entity.id
_entity.type
_entity.pdbx_description
1 polymer ?
#
loop_
_entity_poly.entity_id
_entity_poly.type
_entity_poly.pdbx_seq_one_letter_code
_entity_poly.pdbx_strand_id
1 'polypeptide(L)'
;MRLLHPMMPFITEEIWQHLPHEGESITIAAWPEKNEAYMFKDAVEDMELLKEIIRSVRNTRAELNVPMSKQIELLVNAKDDQVLAKLNRGQSYIEKFCNPSKLQMGTGVKAPEKSMSQVLTGVELFLPLAGLLDLDAEIARLEKELDKLTKEVER
;
A
#
# COMPACT_ATOMS: atom_id res chain seq x y z
N MET A 1 16.60 -9.84 -15.58
CA MET A 1 17.71 -9.15 -16.26
C MET A 1 17.65 -9.28 -17.78
N ARG A 2 17.42 -10.49 -18.33
CA ARG A 2 17.46 -10.74 -19.79
C ARG A 2 16.56 -9.81 -20.62
N LEU A 3 15.33 -9.52 -20.17
CA LEU A 3 14.41 -8.59 -20.86
C LEU A 3 14.94 -7.16 -21.00
N LEU A 4 15.77 -6.71 -20.06
CA LEU A 4 16.28 -5.34 -20.01
C LEU A 4 17.65 -5.20 -20.69
N HIS A 5 18.31 -6.32 -20.97
CA HIS A 5 19.68 -6.36 -21.49
C HIS A 5 19.87 -5.67 -22.84
N PRO A 6 18.95 -5.78 -23.84
CA PRO A 6 19.09 -5.05 -25.11
C PRO A 6 19.15 -3.53 -24.96
N MET A 7 18.62 -2.98 -23.86
CA MET A 7 18.59 -1.53 -23.60
C MET A 7 19.75 -1.07 -22.70
N MET A 8 20.13 -1.90 -21.71
CA MET A 8 21.17 -1.56 -20.72
C MET A 8 22.18 -2.71 -20.58
N PRO A 9 23.02 -2.97 -21.60
CA PRO A 9 23.81 -4.20 -21.68
C PRO A 9 24.84 -4.32 -20.56
N PHE A 10 25.58 -3.24 -20.25
CA PHE A 10 26.67 -3.28 -19.27
C PHE A 10 26.17 -3.50 -17.83
N ILE A 11 25.17 -2.73 -17.40
CA ILE A 11 24.63 -2.81 -16.02
C ILE A 11 23.91 -4.15 -15.81
N THR A 12 23.16 -4.61 -16.82
CA THR A 12 22.42 -5.88 -16.68
C THR A 12 23.34 -7.09 -16.70
N GLU A 13 24.46 -7.04 -17.43
CA GLU A 13 25.52 -8.06 -17.39
C GLU A 13 26.18 -8.09 -16.01
N GLU A 14 26.65 -6.95 -15.50
CA GLU A 14 27.31 -6.86 -14.20
C GLU A 14 26.45 -7.43 -13.07
N ILE A 15 25.17 -7.03 -13.01
CA ILE A 15 24.26 -7.55 -11.97
C ILE A 15 23.96 -9.04 -12.19
N TRP A 16 23.84 -9.49 -13.43
CA TRP A 16 23.56 -10.90 -13.72
C TRP A 16 24.70 -11.82 -13.29
N GLN A 17 25.95 -11.41 -13.49
CA GLN A 17 27.14 -12.13 -13.04
C GLN A 17 27.19 -12.31 -11.51
N HIS A 18 26.59 -11.40 -10.75
CA HIS A 18 26.53 -11.47 -9.29
C HIS A 18 25.33 -12.25 -8.74
N LEU A 19 24.37 -12.62 -9.60
CA LEU A 19 23.24 -13.46 -9.22
C LEU A 19 23.58 -14.93 -9.46
N PRO A 20 22.96 -15.88 -8.73
CA PRO A 20 23.01 -17.28 -9.10
C PRO A 20 22.48 -17.46 -10.53
N HIS A 21 23.36 -17.84 -11.45
CA HIS A 21 23.03 -17.94 -12.88
C HIS A 21 23.71 -19.17 -13.51
N GLU A 22 23.22 -19.53 -14.70
CA GLU A 22 23.82 -20.55 -15.56
C GLU A 22 24.29 -19.90 -16.86
N GLY A 23 25.52 -20.20 -17.28
CA GLY A 23 26.17 -19.65 -18.48
C GLY A 23 27.22 -18.58 -18.17
N GLU A 24 28.00 -18.18 -19.18
CA GLU A 24 29.11 -17.24 -19.00
C GLU A 24 28.73 -15.77 -19.20
N SER A 25 27.67 -15.47 -19.95
CA SER A 25 27.19 -14.10 -20.18
C SER A 25 25.69 -14.08 -20.43
N ILE A 26 25.03 -13.00 -20.00
CA ILE A 26 23.61 -12.80 -20.26
C ILE A 26 23.31 -12.60 -21.75
N THR A 27 24.32 -12.19 -22.54
CA THR A 27 24.22 -11.94 -23.99
C THR A 27 23.92 -13.21 -24.78
N ILE A 28 24.44 -14.36 -24.31
CA ILE A 28 24.25 -15.67 -24.94
C ILE A 28 23.14 -16.50 -24.27
N ALA A 29 22.53 -15.97 -23.22
CA ALA A 29 21.50 -16.67 -22.48
C ALA A 29 20.18 -16.71 -23.27
N ALA A 30 19.45 -17.83 -23.16
CA ALA A 30 18.16 -17.98 -23.83
C ALA A 30 17.15 -16.90 -23.40
N TRP A 31 16.42 -16.36 -24.37
CA TRP A 31 15.40 -15.35 -24.13
C TRP A 31 14.28 -15.91 -23.25
N PRO A 32 13.74 -15.14 -22.28
CA PRO A 32 12.67 -15.62 -21.43
C PRO A 32 11.41 -15.93 -22.24
N GLU A 33 10.84 -17.11 -22.02
CA GLU A 33 9.60 -17.54 -22.65
C GLU A 33 8.45 -17.52 -21.64
N LYS A 34 7.23 -17.29 -22.16
CA LYS A 34 6.02 -17.34 -21.34
C LYS A 34 5.77 -18.78 -20.93
N ASN A 35 5.64 -19.02 -19.63
CA ASN A 35 5.22 -20.30 -19.09
C ASN A 35 3.80 -20.16 -18.48
N GLU A 36 2.82 -20.81 -19.12
CA GLU A 36 1.43 -20.79 -18.64
C GLU A 36 1.26 -21.39 -17.24
N ALA A 37 2.16 -22.29 -16.82
CA ALA A 37 2.12 -22.87 -15.47
C ALA A 37 2.38 -21.84 -14.35
N TYR A 38 2.95 -20.67 -14.69
CA TYR A 38 3.19 -19.58 -13.74
C TYR A 38 2.15 -18.46 -13.82
N MET A 39 1.06 -18.65 -14.58
CA MET A 39 0.00 -17.67 -14.74
C MET A 39 -1.13 -17.91 -13.73
N PHE A 40 -0.94 -17.40 -12.51
CA PHE A 40 -1.92 -17.52 -11.42
C PHE A 40 -2.83 -16.30 -11.33
N LYS A 41 -4.00 -16.33 -11.99
CA LYS A 41 -4.95 -15.21 -12.00
C LYS A 41 -5.46 -14.83 -10.61
N ASP A 42 -5.85 -15.81 -9.81
CA ASP A 42 -6.37 -15.56 -8.46
C ASP A 42 -5.33 -14.86 -7.56
N ALA A 43 -4.04 -15.23 -7.69
CA ALA A 43 -2.97 -14.58 -6.94
C ALA A 43 -2.72 -13.14 -7.37
N VAL A 44 -2.94 -12.82 -8.65
CA VAL A 44 -2.87 -11.44 -9.16
C VAL A 44 -4.00 -10.61 -8.57
N GLU A 45 -5.23 -11.11 -8.59
CA GLU A 45 -6.39 -10.42 -8.01
C GLU A 45 -6.22 -10.18 -6.50
N ASP A 46 -5.75 -11.20 -5.77
CA ASP A 46 -5.47 -11.09 -4.34
C ASP A 46 -4.44 -10.00 -4.05
N MET A 47 -3.37 -9.94 -4.86
CA MET A 47 -2.31 -8.93 -4.69
C MET A 47 -2.76 -7.53 -5.13
N GLU A 48 -3.63 -7.41 -6.13
CA GLU A 48 -4.24 -6.14 -6.53
C GLU A 48 -5.09 -5.56 -5.41
N LEU A 49 -5.94 -6.38 -4.79
CA LEU A 49 -6.74 -5.96 -3.63
C LEU A 49 -5.84 -5.46 -2.48
N LEU A 50 -4.76 -6.20 -2.16
CA LEU A 50 -3.81 -5.79 -1.13
C LEU A 50 -3.11 -4.47 -1.48
N LYS A 51 -2.69 -4.27 -2.74
CA LYS A 51 -2.08 -3.02 -3.19
C LYS A 51 -3.06 -1.84 -3.07
N GLU A 52 -4.32 -2.03 -3.41
CA GLU A 52 -5.35 -1.00 -3.29
C GLU A 52 -5.57 -0.59 -1.82
N ILE A 53 -5.63 -1.56 -0.92
CA ILE A 53 -5.73 -1.31 0.53
C ILE A 53 -4.51 -0.52 1.03
N ILE A 54 -3.30 -0.97 0.69
CA ILE A 54 -2.07 -0.27 1.11
C ILE A 54 -2.03 1.16 0.56
N ARG A 55 -2.44 1.36 -0.70
CA ARG A 55 -2.49 2.69 -1.32
C ARG A 55 -3.51 3.57 -0.63
N SER A 56 -4.71 3.05 -0.35
CA SER A 56 -5.77 3.75 0.38
C SER A 56 -5.28 4.19 1.76
N VAL A 57 -4.73 3.28 2.57
CA VAL A 57 -4.19 3.60 3.90
C VAL A 57 -3.11 4.68 3.82
N ARG A 58 -2.18 4.59 2.88
CA ARG A 58 -1.11 5.60 2.71
C ARG A 58 -1.67 6.96 2.30
N ASN A 59 -2.67 6.99 1.42
CA ASN A 59 -3.31 8.23 1.00
C ASN A 59 -4.05 8.88 2.18
N THR A 60 -4.85 8.11 2.93
CA THR A 60 -5.54 8.64 4.13
C THR A 60 -4.54 9.18 5.14
N ARG A 61 -3.40 8.52 5.34
CA ARG A 61 -2.36 9.03 6.23
C ARG A 61 -1.70 10.31 5.73
N ALA A 62 -1.49 10.43 4.42
CA ALA A 62 -0.98 11.66 3.83
C ALA A 62 -1.98 12.82 3.97
N GLU A 63 -3.27 12.56 3.76
CA GLU A 63 -4.35 13.55 3.96
C GLU A 63 -4.40 14.05 5.41
N LEU A 64 -4.21 13.14 6.38
CA LEU A 64 -4.18 13.47 7.80
C LEU A 64 -2.81 13.94 8.30
N ASN A 65 -1.83 14.10 7.40
CA ASN A 65 -0.46 14.49 7.71
C ASN A 65 0.21 13.62 8.79
N VAL A 66 -0.14 12.32 8.85
CA VAL A 66 0.40 11.36 9.82
C VAL A 66 1.59 10.61 9.20
N PRO A 67 2.81 10.71 9.77
CA PRO A 67 3.98 9.98 9.27
C PRO A 67 3.79 8.46 9.32
N MET A 68 4.27 7.73 8.29
CA MET A 68 4.19 6.26 8.22
C MET A 68 4.87 5.52 9.39
N SER A 69 5.83 6.16 10.06
CA SER A 69 6.55 5.63 11.21
C SER A 69 5.70 5.51 12.48
N LYS A 70 4.66 6.34 12.64
CA LYS A 70 3.75 6.27 13.78
C LYS A 70 2.85 5.05 13.64
N GLN A 71 2.69 4.26 14.69
CA GLN A 71 1.77 3.12 14.64
C GLN A 71 0.32 3.59 14.76
N ILE A 72 -0.58 3.01 13.97
CA ILE A 72 -2.00 3.39 13.92
C ILE A 72 -2.90 2.17 14.10
N GLU A 73 -4.07 2.34 14.71
CA GLU A 73 -5.06 1.26 14.70
C GLU A 73 -5.67 1.17 13.29
N LEU A 74 -5.81 -0.05 12.77
CA LEU A 74 -6.43 -0.30 11.48
C LEU A 74 -7.47 -1.40 11.63
N LEU A 75 -8.72 -1.07 11.31
CA LEU A 75 -9.80 -2.04 11.24
C LEU A 75 -10.19 -2.24 9.78
N VAL A 76 -10.38 -3.50 9.39
CA VAL A 76 -10.71 -3.90 8.04
C VAL A 76 -11.97 -4.76 8.10
N ASN A 77 -13.05 -4.25 7.50
CA ASN A 77 -14.31 -4.97 7.35
C ASN A 77 -14.35 -5.60 5.96
N ALA A 78 -14.31 -6.92 5.91
CA ALA A 78 -14.50 -7.67 4.68
C ALA A 78 -16.00 -7.84 4.39
N LYS A 79 -16.37 -7.77 3.11
CA LYS A 79 -17.76 -8.02 2.68
C LYS A 79 -18.21 -9.46 2.92
N ASP A 80 -17.31 -10.42 2.73
CA ASP A 80 -17.58 -11.86 2.86
C ASP A 80 -16.35 -12.63 3.38
N ASP A 81 -16.56 -13.90 3.72
CA ASP A 81 -15.51 -14.78 4.26
C ASP A 81 -14.42 -15.10 3.21
N GLN A 82 -14.73 -15.01 1.91
CA GLN A 82 -13.74 -15.23 0.86
C GLN A 82 -12.73 -14.09 0.82
N VAL A 83 -13.19 -12.85 0.85
CA VAL A 83 -12.36 -11.65 0.95
C VAL A 83 -11.58 -11.66 2.26
N LEU A 84 -12.21 -12.05 3.37
CA LEU A 84 -11.51 -12.19 4.65
C LEU A 84 -10.36 -13.22 4.57
N ALA A 85 -10.57 -14.35 3.90
CA ALA A 85 -9.51 -15.35 3.70
C ALA A 85 -8.35 -14.82 2.84
N LYS A 86 -8.65 -14.07 1.77
CA LYS A 86 -7.64 -13.40 0.93
C LYS A 86 -6.81 -12.40 1.73
N LEU A 87 -7.49 -11.60 2.55
CA LEU A 87 -6.89 -10.62 3.44
C LEU A 87 -5.98 -11.26 4.49
N ASN A 88 -6.42 -12.36 5.12
CA ASN A 88 -5.62 -13.10 6.08
C ASN A 88 -4.35 -13.69 5.46
N ARG A 89 -4.41 -14.19 4.21
CA ARG A 89 -3.21 -14.64 3.48
C ARG A 89 -2.21 -13.50 3.28
N GLY A 90 -2.70 -12.28 3.09
CA GLY A 90 -1.91 -11.07 2.87
C GLY A 90 -1.59 -10.24 4.12
N GLN A 91 -1.96 -10.71 5.32
CA GLN A 91 -1.89 -9.93 6.56
C GLN A 91 -0.48 -9.36 6.81
N SER A 92 0.56 -10.16 6.58
CA SER A 92 1.96 -9.76 6.77
C SER A 92 2.37 -8.58 5.89
N TYR A 93 1.80 -8.45 4.69
CA TYR A 93 2.05 -7.31 3.82
C TYR A 93 1.37 -6.05 4.36
N ILE A 94 0.14 -6.17 4.84
CA ILE A 94 -0.59 -5.05 5.44
C ILE A 94 0.16 -4.55 6.68
N GLU A 95 0.60 -5.45 7.56
CA GLU A 95 1.37 -5.08 8.75
C GLU A 95 2.68 -4.36 8.38
N LYS A 96 3.42 -4.91 7.42
CA LYS A 96 4.71 -4.35 7.01
C LYS A 96 4.58 -3.00 6.30
N PHE A 97 3.56 -2.82 5.46
CA PHE A 97 3.42 -1.63 4.63
C PHE A 97 2.54 -0.54 5.21
N CYS A 98 1.67 -0.87 6.17
CA CYS A 98 0.79 0.07 6.85
C CYS A 98 1.21 0.37 8.30
N ASN A 99 2.10 -0.44 8.89
CA ASN A 99 2.60 -0.29 10.26
C ASN A 99 1.49 -0.04 11.32
N PRO A 100 0.49 -0.94 11.43
CA PRO A 100 -0.57 -0.79 12.41
C PRO A 100 -0.08 -1.16 13.82
N SER A 101 -0.56 -0.46 14.85
CA SER A 101 -0.41 -0.87 16.27
C SER A 101 -1.30 -2.08 16.57
N LYS A 102 -2.50 -2.08 15.99
CA LYS A 102 -3.48 -3.16 16.08
C LYS A 102 -4.18 -3.29 14.74
N LEU A 103 -4.13 -4.50 14.17
CA LEU A 103 -4.84 -4.86 12.97
C LEU A 103 -6.02 -5.76 13.35
N GLN A 104 -7.25 -5.31 13.07
CA GLN A 104 -8.45 -6.11 13.26
C GLN A 104 -9.14 -6.33 11.93
N MET A 105 -9.29 -7.59 11.52
CA MET A 105 -9.93 -7.96 10.27
C MET A 105 -11.12 -8.87 10.57
N GLY A 106 -12.27 -8.61 9.96
CA GLY A 106 -13.46 -9.44 10.17
C GLY A 106 -14.60 -9.05 9.25
N THR A 107 -15.71 -9.80 9.33
CA THR A 107 -16.97 -9.51 8.64
C THR A 107 -17.92 -8.81 9.62
N GLY A 108 -18.50 -7.68 9.23
CA GLY A 108 -19.38 -6.88 10.07
C GLY A 108 -18.67 -6.05 11.16
N VAL A 109 -17.40 -5.69 10.95
CA VAL A 109 -16.67 -4.82 11.89
C VAL A 109 -17.30 -3.44 11.90
N LYS A 110 -17.71 -2.95 13.07
CA LYS A 110 -18.33 -1.63 13.21
C LYS A 110 -17.28 -0.52 13.25
N ALA A 111 -17.56 0.55 12.52
CA ALA A 111 -16.78 1.78 12.58
C ALA A 111 -16.82 2.39 14.00
N PRO A 112 -15.67 2.72 14.62
CA PRO A 112 -15.66 3.55 15.82
C PRO A 112 -16.14 4.97 15.51
N GLU A 113 -16.81 5.63 16.48
CA GLU A 113 -17.48 6.94 16.29
C GLU A 113 -16.59 8.06 15.73
N LYS A 114 -15.28 8.01 15.98
CA LYS A 114 -14.29 8.98 15.48
C LYS A 114 -13.26 8.30 14.58
N SER A 115 -13.70 7.71 13.49
CA SER A 115 -12.83 7.07 12.49
C SER A 115 -13.01 7.66 11.11
N MET A 116 -11.89 7.77 10.38
CA MET A 116 -11.96 7.93 8.93
C MET A 116 -12.27 6.58 8.32
N SER A 117 -13.26 6.55 7.43
CA SER A 117 -13.64 5.35 6.70
C SER A 117 -13.29 5.49 5.23
N GLN A 118 -12.82 4.42 4.61
CA GLN A 118 -12.61 4.36 3.17
C GLN A 118 -13.19 3.05 2.64
N VAL A 119 -14.05 3.16 1.65
CA VAL A 119 -14.71 2.01 1.02
C VAL A 119 -13.97 1.67 -0.27
N LEU A 120 -13.49 0.44 -0.35
CA LEU A 120 -12.90 -0.19 -1.52
C LEU A 120 -13.85 -1.30 -2.01
N THR A 121 -13.57 -1.86 -3.19
CA THR A 121 -14.38 -2.93 -3.76
C THR A 121 -14.35 -4.17 -2.87
N GLY A 122 -15.40 -4.37 -2.08
CA GLY A 122 -15.55 -5.53 -1.18
C GLY A 122 -14.86 -5.41 0.17
N VAL A 123 -14.25 -4.27 0.50
CA VAL A 123 -13.57 -4.04 1.80
C VAL A 123 -13.84 -2.61 2.27
N GLU A 124 -14.17 -2.45 3.55
CA GLU A 124 -14.22 -1.14 4.20
C GLU A 124 -13.07 -1.03 5.20
N LEU A 125 -12.34 0.07 5.15
CA LEU A 125 -11.22 0.37 6.03
C LEU A 125 -11.66 1.43 7.03
N PHE A 126 -11.34 1.23 8.30
CA PHE A 126 -11.56 2.21 9.35
C PHE A 126 -10.25 2.51 10.06
N LEU A 127 -9.91 3.80 10.10
CA LEU A 127 -8.76 4.34 10.81
C LEU A 127 -9.29 5.20 11.97
N PRO A 128 -9.29 4.70 13.21
CA PRO A 128 -9.63 5.50 14.38
C PRO A 128 -8.68 6.69 14.49
N LEU A 129 -9.23 7.89 14.60
CA LEU A 129 -8.45 9.13 14.74
C LEU A 129 -7.99 9.38 16.18
N ALA A 130 -8.51 8.60 17.13
CA ALA A 130 -8.22 8.74 18.56
C ALA A 130 -6.72 8.51 18.84
N GLY A 131 -6.04 9.55 19.36
CA GLY A 131 -4.60 9.52 19.69
C GLY A 131 -3.65 9.82 18.51
N LEU A 132 -4.20 10.05 17.31
CA LEU A 132 -3.41 10.25 16.10
C LEU A 132 -3.24 11.71 15.70
N LEU A 133 -4.29 12.51 15.85
CA LEU A 133 -4.30 13.95 15.60
C LEU A 133 -4.17 14.74 16.90
N ASP A 134 -3.20 15.65 16.91
CA ASP A 134 -3.24 16.81 17.79
C ASP A 134 -4.22 17.81 17.16
N LEU A 135 -5.47 17.78 17.62
CA LEU A 135 -6.55 18.60 17.08
C LEU A 135 -6.20 20.09 17.14
N ASP A 136 -5.45 20.52 18.16
CA ASP A 136 -5.07 21.92 18.34
C ASP A 136 -4.00 22.32 17.31
N ALA A 137 -3.03 21.45 17.03
CA ALA A 137 -2.02 21.68 15.99
C ALA A 137 -2.64 21.73 14.58
N GLU A 138 -3.65 20.91 14.32
CA GLU A 138 -4.34 20.88 13.03
C GLU A 138 -5.23 22.11 12.81
N ILE A 139 -5.93 22.57 13.87
CA ILE A 139 -6.66 23.84 13.84
C ILE A 139 -5.71 25.00 13.52
N ALA A 140 -4.57 25.08 14.21
CA ALA A 140 -3.57 26.15 13.98
C ALA A 140 -2.96 26.11 12.57
N ARG A 141 -2.81 24.92 11.98
CA ARG A 141 -2.36 24.75 10.58
C ARG A 141 -3.40 25.27 9.60
N LEU A 142 -4.66 24.87 9.78
CA LEU A 142 -5.78 25.29 8.92
C LEU A 142 -6.03 26.80 9.02
N GLU A 143 -5.91 27.39 10.21
CA GLU A 143 -6.01 28.85 10.40
C GLU A 143 -4.91 29.60 9.65
N LYS A 144 -3.66 29.10 9.65
CA LYS A 144 -2.57 29.69 8.86
C LYS A 144 -2.80 29.58 7.35
N GLU A 145 -3.33 28.44 6.91
CA GLU A 145 -3.64 28.21 5.50
C GLU A 145 -4.78 29.12 5.04
N LEU A 146 -5.81 29.28 5.88
CA LEU A 146 -6.91 30.22 5.70
C LEU A 146 -6.38 31.66 5.55
N ASP A 147 -5.56 32.14 6.48
CA ASP A 147 -4.98 33.50 6.45
C ASP A 147 -4.15 33.75 5.17
N LYS A 148 -3.38 32.75 4.73
CA LYS A 148 -2.63 32.84 3.48
C LYS A 148 -3.56 32.94 2.26
N LEU A 149 -4.57 32.09 2.17
CA LEU A 149 -5.55 32.09 1.08
C LEU A 149 -6.35 33.40 1.07
N THR A 150 -6.74 33.94 2.23
CA THR A 150 -7.43 35.24 2.31
C THR A 150 -6.56 36.38 1.78
N LYS A 151 -5.27 36.41 2.14
CA LYS A 151 -4.30 37.40 1.60
C LYS A 151 -4.06 37.28 0.10
N GLU A 152 -4.17 36.08 -0.47
CA GLU A 152 -4.08 35.88 -1.92
C GLU A 152 -5.34 36.39 -2.65
N VAL A 153 -6.51 36.35 -2.02
CA VAL A 153 -7.77 36.87 -2.58
C VAL A 153 -7.87 38.40 -2.47
N GLU A 154 -7.28 39.00 -1.44
CA GLU A 154 -7.24 40.47 -1.28
C GLU A 154 -6.20 41.17 -2.18
N ARG A 155 -5.35 40.41 -2.86
CA ARG A 155 -4.29 40.90 -3.75
C ARG A 155 -4.76 41.07 -5.19
#